data_AF-A0ABD1FH28-F1
#
_entry.id   AF-A0ABD1FH28-F1
#
_cell.length_a   1.000
_cell.length_b   1.000
_cell.length_c   1.000
_cell.angle_alpha   90.00
_cell.angle_beta   90.00
_cell.angle_gamma   90.00
#
_symmetry.space_group_name_H-M   'P 1'
#
loop_
_entity.id
_entity.type
_entity.pdbx_description
1 polymer ?
#
loop_
_entity_poly.entity_id
_entity_poly.type
_entity_poly.pdbx_seq_one_letter_code
_entity_poly.pdbx_strand_id
1 'polypeptide(L)'
;MGTTKFVIFTLLLSGSLAGKYGDLFLEQYNKIANASNKYFSKEGVPYHTSETLVIESTDYGHETDSEAFSYNVYLQAVYGALTGDFQPFNKAWDMIEQHMIPKLQINAERYNPSNPRNVSGITVGVDPIFNELKDAYNTSDVYIMHWLSDVDNIYGFGNIQGECELGPNANGPSFVNLGQGSLWQGFNTPTCDNFTYGASDGFQFSATGQGIPSYSYGAGPDADARAVQAAFWASQWAQERGNLSEIMPTLSRAAKLGDFLRYTFFDPYFKQAGNCIGKEECPGSQNKSSAHYLISWGISWGGSLSEPGYSWRGGHSVSYYGYQNLVAAHGLINDLNIKPKAPTAIDDWKISLDRQLELYEYLQTSQGAFVAGVTNSWNKSYGNPPQEYKDGAFHGLWFEHQPGFADANPWFGFQAWTTDRVAQYYYLTNNTRAKAITSKWVDWAMSVITFDENGDYTLPFNIKWEGLPPNATVSVTSYAQSIGSASATARTLSYYAAASGDSKAKEVAKKLLDGIWNHHRTEKGVGFEETFSQYTNFNQKLYIPLAGWSGIYPNGDVINENSTFLSVRSWFKKDPDWPIIQNYLDGGAVTKISVHRFWEQADFAIALATYDMLFNE
;
A
#
# COMPACT_ATOMS: atom_id res chain seq x y z
N MET A 1 -31.22 17.73 8.84
CA MET A 1 -30.66 18.96 8.24
C MET A 1 -29.30 19.18 8.87
N GLY A 2 -28.27 18.57 8.27
CA GLY A 2 -26.89 18.66 8.75
C GLY A 2 -26.23 19.89 8.16
N THR A 3 -25.69 20.75 9.02
CA THR A 3 -24.90 21.91 8.64
C THR A 3 -23.52 21.46 8.18
N THR A 4 -23.30 21.41 6.87
CA THR A 4 -21.96 21.36 6.27
C THR A 4 -21.22 22.62 6.73
N LYS A 5 -20.18 22.47 7.55
CA LYS A 5 -19.28 23.58 7.88
C LYS A 5 -18.54 23.94 6.60
N PHE A 6 -18.91 25.06 5.98
CA PHE A 6 -18.01 25.76 5.08
C PHE A 6 -16.83 26.25 5.92
N VAL A 7 -15.64 25.69 5.68
CA VAL A 7 -14.39 26.24 6.20
C VAL A 7 -14.15 27.51 5.39
N ILE A 8 -14.47 28.66 5.98
CA ILE A 8 -14.22 29.98 5.37
C ILE A 8 -12.81 30.39 5.77
N PHE A 9 -11.84 30.21 4.89
CA PHE A 9 -10.59 30.96 4.94
C PHE A 9 -10.79 32.30 4.23
N THR A 10 -10.35 33.37 4.88
CA THR A 10 -10.52 34.73 4.37
C THR A 10 -9.57 34.94 3.19
N LEU A 11 -10.12 35.24 2.01
CA LEU A 11 -9.36 35.53 0.79
C LEU A 11 -8.48 36.78 1.00
N LEU A 12 -7.16 36.59 1.06
CA LEU A 12 -6.17 37.66 0.93
C LEU A 12 -5.38 37.44 -0.37
N LEU A 13 -5.37 38.48 -1.20
CA LEU A 13 -4.72 38.52 -2.51
C LEU A 13 -3.19 38.28 -2.42
N SER A 14 -2.73 37.32 -3.22
CA SER A 14 -1.41 37.21 -3.88
C SER A 14 -0.22 37.88 -3.18
N GLY A 15 0.30 37.16 -2.18
CA GLY A 15 1.64 37.23 -1.57
C GLY A 15 1.80 35.92 -0.78
N SER A 16 2.99 35.30 -0.74
CA SER A 16 3.22 33.92 -0.26
C SER A 16 2.35 33.54 0.95
N LEU A 17 1.36 32.67 0.72
CA LEU A 17 0.37 32.19 1.71
C LEU A 17 0.93 31.14 2.68
N ALA A 18 2.17 30.67 2.47
CA ALA A 18 2.81 29.66 3.30
C ALA A 18 3.44 30.29 4.55
N GLY A 19 3.21 29.68 5.71
CA GLY A 19 4.02 29.90 6.91
C GLY A 19 5.38 29.22 6.79
N LYS A 20 6.15 29.17 7.90
CA LYS A 20 7.47 28.54 7.95
C LYS A 20 7.40 27.11 7.41
N TYR A 21 6.39 26.34 7.80
CA TYR A 21 6.30 24.93 7.42
C TYR A 21 5.91 24.73 5.96
N GLY A 22 5.14 25.65 5.36
CA GLY A 22 4.88 25.64 3.93
C GLY A 22 6.16 25.93 3.10
N ASP A 23 7.04 26.80 3.59
CA ASP A 23 8.37 27.00 2.97
C ASP A 23 9.24 25.74 3.08
N LEU A 24 9.24 25.05 4.24
CA LEU A 24 9.96 23.78 4.42
C LEU A 24 9.43 22.68 3.49
N PHE A 25 8.10 22.64 3.29
CA PHE A 25 7.49 21.76 2.30
C PHE A 25 8.06 22.03 0.90
N LEU A 26 8.11 23.28 0.46
CA LEU A 26 8.62 23.61 -0.87
C LEU A 26 10.11 23.26 -1.02
N GLU A 27 10.92 23.46 0.02
CA GLU A 27 12.33 23.02 0.00
C GLU A 27 12.42 21.50 -0.18
N GLN A 28 11.68 20.72 0.61
CA GLN A 28 11.68 19.26 0.52
C GLN A 28 11.12 18.77 -0.83
N TYR A 29 10.01 19.36 -1.30
CA TYR A 29 9.40 19.07 -2.59
C TYR A 29 10.40 19.30 -3.74
N ASN A 30 11.14 20.42 -3.70
CA ASN A 30 12.15 20.72 -4.71
C ASN A 30 13.31 19.72 -4.71
N LYS A 31 13.69 19.16 -3.55
CA LYS A 31 14.67 18.07 -3.48
C LYS A 31 14.13 16.78 -4.11
N ILE A 32 12.86 16.46 -3.88
CA ILE A 32 12.20 15.28 -4.48
C ILE A 32 12.12 15.44 -6.01
N ALA A 33 11.71 16.61 -6.49
CA ALA A 33 11.54 16.90 -7.91
C ALA A 33 12.87 17.08 -8.68
N ASN A 34 13.99 17.28 -7.97
CA ASN A 34 15.29 17.46 -8.61
C ASN A 34 15.79 16.15 -9.23
N ALA A 35 15.92 16.12 -10.55
CA ALA A 35 16.39 14.96 -11.31
C ALA A 35 17.78 14.45 -10.86
N SER A 36 18.66 15.31 -10.31
CA SER A 36 19.95 14.86 -9.78
C SER A 36 19.82 13.95 -8.56
N ASN A 37 18.70 14.05 -7.83
CA ASN A 37 18.41 13.25 -6.65
C ASN A 37 17.76 11.91 -6.98
N LYS A 38 17.49 11.61 -8.26
CA LYS A 38 17.09 10.28 -8.76
C LYS A 38 15.88 9.64 -8.05
N TYR A 39 14.91 10.43 -7.62
CA TYR A 39 13.64 9.88 -7.10
C TYR A 39 12.73 9.34 -8.21
N PHE A 40 12.93 9.80 -9.44
CA PHE A 40 12.12 9.43 -10.59
C PHE A 40 13.01 8.89 -11.72
N SER A 41 12.48 7.92 -12.46
CA SER A 41 13.07 7.43 -13.71
C SER A 41 12.96 8.48 -14.82
N LYS A 42 13.56 8.18 -15.98
CA LYS A 42 13.43 9.02 -17.19
C LYS A 42 12.00 9.08 -17.72
N GLU A 43 11.17 8.07 -17.44
CA GLU A 43 9.73 8.03 -17.72
C GLU A 43 8.91 8.83 -16.70
N GLY A 44 9.53 9.35 -15.64
CA GLY A 44 8.83 10.07 -14.56
C GLY A 44 8.18 9.15 -13.52
N VAL A 45 8.50 7.85 -13.54
CA VAL A 45 8.01 6.87 -12.55
C VAL A 45 8.81 7.03 -11.26
N PRO A 46 8.17 7.20 -10.09
CA PRO A 46 8.90 7.23 -8.82
C PRO A 46 9.57 5.86 -8.60
N TYR A 47 10.82 5.83 -8.18
CA TYR A 47 11.44 4.62 -7.65
C TYR A 47 11.01 4.41 -6.20
N HIS A 48 11.18 3.19 -5.68
CA HIS A 48 11.04 2.91 -4.25
C HIS A 48 12.02 3.75 -3.43
N THR A 49 13.29 3.78 -3.87
CA THR A 49 14.38 4.57 -3.28
C THR A 49 15.25 5.25 -4.34
N SER A 50 15.89 6.37 -3.97
CA SER A 50 16.93 7.00 -4.81
C SER A 50 18.17 6.12 -4.99
N GLU A 51 18.46 5.29 -3.98
CA GLU A 51 19.53 4.30 -3.99
C GLU A 51 19.04 2.97 -4.59
N THR A 52 19.93 2.23 -5.25
CA THR A 52 19.60 0.97 -5.93
C THR A 52 19.72 -0.26 -5.01
N LEU A 53 20.70 -0.30 -4.10
CA LEU A 53 20.94 -1.43 -3.19
C LEU A 53 20.10 -1.35 -1.90
N VAL A 54 18.77 -1.32 -2.04
CA VAL A 54 17.82 -1.37 -0.92
C VAL A 54 16.90 -2.58 -1.07
N ILE A 55 16.82 -3.41 -0.02
CA ILE A 55 16.05 -4.66 0.03
C ILE A 55 15.21 -4.68 1.30
N GLU A 56 13.88 -4.56 1.17
CA GLU A 56 12.93 -4.51 2.30
C GLU A 56 11.50 -4.97 1.98
N SER A 57 10.76 -4.26 1.14
CA SER A 57 9.44 -4.61 0.60
C SER A 57 9.56 -4.97 -0.88
N THR A 58 10.39 -4.20 -1.58
CA THR A 58 11.03 -4.51 -2.85
C THR A 58 12.37 -5.21 -2.61
N ASP A 59 12.85 -5.93 -3.60
CA ASP A 59 14.16 -6.58 -3.55
C ASP A 59 15.24 -5.83 -4.33
N TYR A 60 14.89 -4.67 -4.88
CA TYR A 60 15.77 -3.72 -5.52
C TYR A 60 15.20 -2.30 -5.41
N GLY A 61 16.05 -1.31 -5.15
CA GLY A 61 15.61 0.05 -4.82
C GLY A 61 14.99 0.82 -6.01
N HIS A 62 15.32 0.43 -7.23
CA HIS A 62 14.73 0.96 -8.46
C HIS A 62 13.58 0.08 -9.00
N GLU A 63 13.10 -0.88 -8.22
CA GLU A 63 11.69 -1.24 -8.35
C GLU A 63 10.82 -0.07 -7.87
N THR A 64 9.52 -0.17 -8.10
CA THR A 64 8.51 0.71 -7.51
C THR A 64 7.31 -0.13 -7.14
N ASP A 65 6.51 0.41 -6.23
CA ASP A 65 5.24 -0.19 -5.85
C ASP A 65 4.07 0.79 -6.02
N SER A 66 2.85 0.28 -5.92
CA SER A 66 1.64 1.12 -5.94
C SER A 66 1.64 2.12 -4.79
N GLU A 67 2.34 1.83 -3.69
CA GLU A 67 2.53 2.74 -2.57
C GLU A 67 3.26 4.02 -3.00
N ALA A 68 4.42 3.93 -3.65
CA ALA A 68 5.17 5.09 -4.13
C ALA A 68 4.32 5.96 -5.07
N PHE A 69 3.53 5.35 -5.96
CA PHE A 69 2.58 6.08 -6.82
C PHE A 69 1.49 6.79 -6.01
N SER A 70 0.89 6.12 -5.03
CA SER A 70 -0.14 6.72 -4.18
C SER A 70 0.40 7.89 -3.34
N TYR A 71 1.65 7.81 -2.88
CA TYR A 71 2.36 8.90 -2.22
C TYR A 71 2.68 10.04 -3.17
N ASN A 72 3.07 9.76 -4.42
CA ASN A 72 3.30 10.80 -5.41
C ASN A 72 2.00 11.58 -5.66
N VAL A 73 0.87 10.90 -5.88
CA VAL A 73 -0.44 11.57 -6.04
C VAL A 73 -0.77 12.44 -4.83
N TYR A 74 -0.51 11.96 -3.60
CA TYR A 74 -0.78 12.75 -2.40
C TYR A 74 0.16 13.97 -2.27
N LEU A 75 1.44 13.80 -2.57
CA LEU A 75 2.42 14.88 -2.60
C LEU A 75 2.00 15.97 -3.59
N GLN A 76 1.56 15.58 -4.79
CA GLN A 76 1.12 16.53 -5.81
C GLN A 76 -0.22 17.20 -5.46
N ALA A 77 -1.15 16.50 -4.80
CA ALA A 77 -2.38 17.11 -4.30
C ALA A 77 -2.09 18.22 -3.27
N VAL A 78 -1.15 17.96 -2.35
CA VAL A 78 -0.70 18.92 -1.33
C VAL A 78 0.06 20.09 -1.96
N TYR A 79 0.89 19.82 -2.98
CA TYR A 79 1.53 20.88 -3.76
C TYR A 79 0.50 21.82 -4.38
N GLY A 80 -0.58 21.29 -4.98
CA GLY A 80 -1.70 22.10 -5.48
C GLY A 80 -2.42 22.87 -4.37
N ALA A 81 -2.59 22.26 -3.20
CA ALA A 81 -3.20 22.91 -2.04
C ALA A 81 -2.44 24.13 -1.53
N LEU A 82 -1.11 24.13 -1.62
CA LEU A 82 -0.27 25.26 -1.19
C LEU A 82 -0.01 26.28 -2.31
N THR A 83 0.22 25.81 -3.54
CA THR A 83 0.64 26.68 -4.65
C THR A 83 -0.52 27.15 -5.54
N GLY A 84 -1.62 26.40 -5.58
CA GLY A 84 -2.72 26.60 -6.52
C GLY A 84 -2.51 25.92 -7.88
N ASP A 85 -1.37 25.26 -8.11
CA ASP A 85 -1.11 24.49 -9.32
C ASP A 85 -1.42 23.00 -9.12
N PHE A 86 -2.54 22.55 -9.67
CA PHE A 86 -2.97 21.15 -9.62
C PHE A 86 -2.58 20.34 -10.87
N GLN A 87 -1.84 20.92 -11.83
CA GLN A 87 -1.38 20.16 -12.99
C GLN A 87 -0.45 18.99 -12.63
N PRO A 88 0.47 19.12 -11.65
CA PRO A 88 1.24 17.97 -11.17
C PRO A 88 0.38 16.83 -10.63
N PHE A 89 -0.77 17.13 -9.98
CA PHE A 89 -1.71 16.11 -9.51
C PHE A 89 -2.32 15.31 -10.66
N ASN A 90 -2.75 16.00 -11.73
CA ASN A 90 -3.24 15.33 -12.94
C ASN A 90 -2.16 14.43 -13.56
N LYS A 91 -0.92 14.93 -13.68
CA LYS A 91 0.20 14.15 -14.23
C LYS A 91 0.52 12.93 -13.38
N ALA A 92 0.53 13.05 -12.05
CA ALA A 92 0.77 11.91 -11.17
C ALA A 92 -0.32 10.82 -11.33
N TRP A 93 -1.58 11.22 -11.56
CA TRP A 93 -2.63 10.25 -11.87
C TRP A 93 -2.47 9.62 -13.25
N ASP A 94 -2.08 10.40 -14.26
CA ASP A 94 -1.79 9.87 -15.60
C ASP A 94 -0.69 8.80 -15.52
N MET A 95 0.32 8.99 -14.66
CA MET A 95 1.37 8.00 -14.41
C MET A 95 0.82 6.68 -13.84
N ILE A 96 -0.18 6.73 -12.95
CA ILE A 96 -0.86 5.52 -12.46
C ILE A 96 -1.48 4.73 -13.62
N GLU A 97 -2.24 5.37 -14.51
CA GLU A 97 -2.85 4.70 -15.66
C GLU A 97 -1.83 4.26 -16.72
N GLN A 98 -0.73 5.01 -16.85
CA GLN A 98 0.31 4.72 -17.82
C GLN A 98 1.24 3.59 -17.39
N HIS A 99 1.37 3.30 -16.09
CA HIS A 99 2.40 2.38 -15.60
C HIS A 99 1.94 1.38 -14.55
N MET A 100 0.87 1.64 -13.79
CA MET A 100 0.45 0.79 -12.66
C MET A 100 -0.93 0.15 -12.80
N ILE A 101 -1.85 0.69 -13.60
CA ILE A 101 -3.10 0.00 -13.95
C ILE A 101 -2.87 -0.85 -15.21
N PRO A 102 -2.97 -2.20 -15.14
CA PRO A 102 -2.60 -3.04 -16.27
C PRO A 102 -3.48 -2.88 -17.51
N LYS A 103 -2.84 -2.69 -18.66
CA LYS A 103 -3.51 -2.66 -19.98
C LYS A 103 -3.68 -4.04 -20.61
N LEU A 104 -2.75 -4.97 -20.36
CA LEU A 104 -2.89 -6.36 -20.84
C LEU A 104 -3.84 -7.10 -19.90
N GLN A 105 -5.09 -7.28 -20.33
CA GLN A 105 -6.12 -8.07 -19.64
C GLN A 105 -6.91 -8.90 -20.65
N ILE A 106 -6.20 -9.61 -21.52
CA ILE A 106 -6.80 -10.44 -22.57
C ILE A 106 -7.79 -11.45 -21.98
N ASN A 107 -8.91 -11.73 -22.65
CA ASN A 107 -9.96 -12.62 -22.13
C ASN A 107 -10.67 -12.12 -20.85
N ALA A 108 -10.49 -10.87 -20.41
CA ALA A 108 -11.25 -10.31 -19.29
C ALA A 108 -12.76 -10.33 -19.52
N GLU A 109 -13.21 -10.23 -20.78
CA GLU A 109 -14.61 -10.35 -21.20
C GLU A 109 -15.18 -11.77 -21.07
N ARG A 110 -14.31 -12.79 -20.95
CA ARG A 110 -14.69 -14.20 -20.71
C ARG A 110 -14.87 -14.52 -19.22
N TYR A 111 -14.65 -13.56 -18.33
CA TYR A 111 -14.82 -13.75 -16.90
C TYR A 111 -16.26 -14.19 -16.58
N ASN A 112 -16.40 -15.27 -15.82
CA ASN A 112 -17.70 -15.78 -15.40
C ASN A 112 -17.95 -15.41 -13.93
N PRO A 113 -18.80 -14.41 -13.63
CA PRO A 113 -19.08 -14.01 -12.24
C PRO A 113 -19.81 -15.09 -11.44
N SER A 114 -20.47 -16.05 -12.08
CA SER A 114 -21.10 -17.19 -11.40
C SER A 114 -20.09 -18.29 -11.02
N ASN A 115 -18.87 -18.24 -11.56
CA ASN A 115 -17.75 -19.11 -11.19
C ASN A 115 -16.44 -18.32 -11.32
N PRO A 116 -16.17 -17.38 -10.39
CA PRO A 116 -15.09 -16.40 -10.49
C PRO A 116 -13.69 -17.01 -10.38
N ARG A 117 -13.58 -18.24 -9.83
CA ARG A 117 -12.37 -19.06 -9.79
C ARG A 117 -12.73 -20.53 -9.95
N ASN A 118 -12.22 -21.19 -10.99
CA ASN A 118 -12.40 -22.63 -11.15
C ASN A 118 -11.26 -23.40 -10.45
N VAL A 119 -11.49 -23.85 -9.22
CA VAL A 119 -10.49 -24.58 -8.41
C VAL A 119 -11.13 -25.83 -7.82
N SER A 120 -10.44 -26.97 -7.88
CA SER A 120 -10.92 -28.24 -7.33
C SER A 120 -10.75 -28.32 -5.81
N GLY A 121 -11.67 -29.01 -5.12
CA GLY A 121 -11.60 -29.23 -3.66
C GLY A 121 -11.87 -27.99 -2.81
N ILE A 122 -12.53 -26.98 -3.38
CA ILE A 122 -12.98 -25.78 -2.69
C ILE A 122 -14.31 -25.31 -3.26
N THR A 123 -15.25 -24.94 -2.40
CA THR A 123 -16.49 -24.27 -2.83
C THR A 123 -16.23 -22.81 -3.16
N VAL A 124 -16.81 -22.35 -4.26
CA VAL A 124 -16.64 -20.99 -4.79
C VAL A 124 -18.01 -20.34 -4.90
N GLY A 125 -18.12 -19.09 -4.43
CA GLY A 125 -19.34 -18.29 -4.54
C GLY A 125 -19.42 -17.52 -5.84
N VAL A 126 -20.40 -16.62 -5.92
CA VAL A 126 -20.57 -15.69 -7.04
C VAL A 126 -19.89 -14.36 -6.74
N ASP A 127 -19.40 -13.70 -7.79
CA ASP A 127 -19.00 -12.29 -7.77
C ASP A 127 -20.25 -11.40 -7.98
N PRO A 128 -20.70 -10.67 -6.95
CA PRO A 128 -21.94 -9.91 -7.02
C PRO A 128 -21.75 -8.49 -7.59
N ILE A 129 -20.52 -8.04 -7.87
CA ILE A 129 -20.24 -6.65 -8.30
C ILE A 129 -19.73 -6.54 -9.74
N PHE A 130 -19.31 -7.64 -10.37
CA PHE A 130 -18.80 -7.61 -11.75
C PHE A 130 -19.75 -6.96 -12.76
N ASN A 131 -21.00 -7.41 -12.82
CA ASN A 131 -21.94 -6.93 -13.86
C ASN A 131 -22.23 -5.44 -13.70
N GLU A 132 -22.41 -4.96 -12.46
CA GLU A 132 -22.68 -3.55 -12.21
C GLU A 132 -21.46 -2.65 -12.48
N LEU A 133 -20.23 -3.14 -12.25
CA LEU A 133 -18.99 -2.45 -12.64
C LEU A 133 -18.86 -2.40 -14.16
N LYS A 134 -19.12 -3.53 -14.83
CA LYS A 134 -19.08 -3.63 -16.29
C LYS A 134 -20.07 -2.67 -16.94
N ASP A 135 -21.30 -2.62 -16.44
CA ASP A 135 -22.34 -1.71 -16.95
C ASP A 135 -21.99 -0.24 -16.67
N ALA A 136 -21.43 0.06 -15.49
CA ALA A 136 -21.07 1.43 -15.10
C ALA A 136 -19.91 2.03 -15.90
N TYR A 137 -18.95 1.19 -16.34
CA TYR A 137 -17.71 1.64 -16.97
C TYR A 137 -17.50 1.12 -18.40
N ASN A 138 -18.43 0.31 -18.92
CA ASN A 138 -18.39 -0.28 -20.26
C ASN A 138 -17.06 -1.02 -20.56
N THR A 139 -16.53 -1.74 -19.58
CA THR A 139 -15.34 -2.59 -19.74
C THR A 139 -15.42 -3.78 -18.81
N SER A 140 -14.82 -4.90 -19.24
CA SER A 140 -14.59 -6.03 -18.33
C SER A 140 -13.23 -5.92 -17.64
N ASP A 141 -12.39 -4.93 -17.94
CA ASP A 141 -11.07 -4.79 -17.32
C ASP A 141 -11.17 -4.35 -15.87
N VAL A 142 -10.22 -4.82 -15.06
CA VAL A 142 -10.06 -4.35 -13.67
C VAL A 142 -9.29 -3.03 -13.67
N TYR A 143 -9.82 -2.02 -12.97
CA TYR A 143 -9.19 -0.71 -12.81
C TYR A 143 -8.64 -0.57 -11.39
N ILE A 144 -7.53 -1.26 -11.14
CA ILE A 144 -6.80 -1.33 -9.86
C ILE A 144 -5.30 -1.30 -10.19
N MET A 145 -4.49 -0.69 -9.33
CA MET A 145 -3.03 -0.72 -9.48
C MET A 145 -2.50 -2.14 -9.22
N HIS A 146 -1.70 -2.66 -10.15
CA HIS A 146 -0.78 -3.73 -9.81
C HIS A 146 0.26 -3.21 -8.81
N TRP A 147 0.67 -4.04 -7.86
CA TRP A 147 1.44 -3.56 -6.71
C TRP A 147 2.94 -3.39 -6.96
N LEU A 148 3.56 -4.05 -7.93
CA LEU A 148 5.03 -4.06 -8.10
C LEU A 148 5.47 -3.92 -9.56
N SER A 149 6.52 -3.15 -9.80
CA SER A 149 7.09 -2.95 -11.14
C SER A 149 8.60 -2.76 -11.07
N ASP A 150 9.30 -3.40 -12.01
CA ASP A 150 10.72 -3.20 -12.29
C ASP A 150 10.86 -2.02 -13.26
N VAL A 151 11.15 -0.83 -12.72
CA VAL A 151 11.12 0.43 -13.47
C VAL A 151 12.15 0.46 -14.59
N ASP A 152 13.33 -0.10 -14.33
CA ASP A 152 14.47 -0.08 -15.25
C ASP A 152 14.58 -1.36 -16.11
N ASN A 153 13.63 -2.30 -15.97
CA ASN A 153 13.65 -3.62 -16.60
C ASN A 153 14.95 -4.41 -16.32
N ILE A 154 15.49 -4.30 -15.10
CA ILE A 154 16.72 -4.98 -14.69
C ILE A 154 16.59 -6.50 -14.70
N TYR A 155 15.40 -7.03 -14.38
CA TYR A 155 15.09 -8.46 -14.50
C TYR A 155 14.97 -8.90 -15.96
N GLY A 156 14.68 -7.97 -16.86
CA GLY A 156 14.71 -8.17 -18.30
C GLY A 156 13.50 -8.90 -18.85
N PHE A 157 12.39 -9.01 -18.11
CA PHE A 157 11.17 -9.62 -18.63
C PHE A 157 10.56 -8.78 -19.76
N GLY A 158 10.55 -7.46 -19.64
CA GLY A 158 9.96 -6.58 -20.65
C GLY A 158 8.43 -6.65 -20.70
N ASN A 159 7.76 -6.87 -19.56
CA ASN A 159 6.31 -6.76 -19.41
C ASN A 159 5.90 -5.28 -19.29
N ILE A 160 6.27 -4.50 -20.30
CA ILE A 160 5.82 -3.12 -20.42
C ILE A 160 4.31 -3.09 -20.67
N GLN A 161 3.65 -1.99 -20.35
CA GLN A 161 2.20 -1.89 -20.44
C GLN A 161 1.63 -2.36 -21.79
N GLY A 162 0.75 -3.37 -21.72
CA GLY A 162 0.06 -3.91 -22.89
C GLY A 162 0.80 -5.06 -23.60
N GLU A 163 2.04 -5.34 -23.21
CA GLU A 163 2.93 -6.30 -23.87
C GLU A 163 3.26 -7.49 -22.95
N CYS A 164 3.81 -8.56 -23.52
CA CYS A 164 4.14 -9.79 -22.79
C CYS A 164 5.53 -10.32 -23.17
N GLU A 165 6.43 -10.34 -22.20
CA GLU A 165 7.81 -10.82 -22.28
C GLU A 165 8.62 -10.29 -23.48
N LEU A 166 8.66 -8.98 -23.71
CA LEU A 166 9.48 -8.39 -24.80
C LEU A 166 11.00 -8.55 -24.58
N GLY A 167 11.40 -8.98 -23.39
CA GLY A 167 12.78 -9.29 -23.06
C GLY A 167 13.61 -8.07 -22.62
N PRO A 168 14.94 -8.26 -22.48
CA PRO A 168 15.81 -7.30 -21.80
C PRO A 168 16.06 -6.01 -22.58
N ASN A 169 15.66 -5.95 -23.85
CA ASN A 169 15.79 -4.75 -24.69
C ASN A 169 14.55 -3.84 -24.67
N ALA A 170 13.50 -4.22 -23.93
CA ALA A 170 12.31 -3.40 -23.77
C ALA A 170 12.64 -2.13 -22.97
N ASN A 171 12.07 -0.99 -23.39
CA ASN A 171 12.29 0.30 -22.75
C ASN A 171 11.22 0.59 -21.69
N GLY A 172 11.62 0.50 -20.43
CA GLY A 172 10.87 1.07 -19.32
C GLY A 172 10.01 0.07 -18.55
N PRO A 173 9.16 0.57 -17.62
CA PRO A 173 8.70 -0.20 -16.47
C PRO A 173 8.04 -1.52 -16.86
N SER A 174 8.60 -2.60 -16.34
CA SER A 174 8.17 -3.97 -16.56
C SER A 174 7.45 -4.48 -15.31
N PHE A 175 6.19 -4.88 -15.45
CA PHE A 175 5.49 -5.49 -14.34
C PHE A 175 6.06 -6.85 -13.93
N VAL A 176 6.17 -7.04 -12.63
CA VAL A 176 6.71 -8.25 -12.00
C VAL A 176 5.89 -8.61 -10.76
N ASN A 177 5.75 -9.90 -10.49
CA ASN A 177 5.25 -10.42 -9.22
C ASN A 177 6.42 -10.86 -8.34
N LEU A 178 6.24 -10.86 -7.02
CA LEU A 178 7.18 -11.51 -6.10
C LEU A 178 6.75 -12.97 -5.88
N GLY A 179 7.66 -13.91 -6.11
CA GLY A 179 7.44 -15.34 -5.91
C GLY A 179 7.26 -15.74 -4.44
N GLN A 180 6.92 -17.01 -4.21
CA GLN A 180 6.70 -17.52 -2.85
C GLN A 180 8.00 -17.54 -2.02
N GLY A 181 7.87 -17.31 -0.71
CA GLY A 181 8.98 -17.30 0.25
C GLY A 181 9.03 -15.98 1.03
N SER A 182 10.05 -15.83 1.88
CA SER A 182 10.44 -14.51 2.38
C SER A 182 11.05 -13.67 1.24
N LEU A 183 11.24 -12.37 1.45
CA LEU A 183 11.91 -11.51 0.46
C LEU A 183 13.28 -12.07 0.00
N TRP A 184 14.03 -12.70 0.92
CA TRP A 184 15.35 -13.28 0.64
C TRP A 184 15.30 -14.68 0.04
N GLN A 185 14.15 -15.35 0.08
CA GLN A 185 13.94 -16.69 -0.47
C GLN A 185 13.12 -16.67 -1.77
N GLY A 186 12.30 -15.64 -1.96
CA GLY A 186 11.50 -15.41 -3.14
C GLY A 186 12.32 -14.82 -4.28
N PHE A 187 11.72 -14.85 -5.46
CA PHE A 187 12.30 -14.30 -6.68
C PHE A 187 11.20 -13.81 -7.61
N ASN A 188 11.49 -12.77 -8.39
CA ASN A 188 10.50 -12.11 -9.22
C ASN A 188 10.06 -13.02 -10.37
N THR A 189 8.77 -13.04 -10.64
CA THR A 189 8.18 -13.74 -11.78
C THR A 189 7.48 -12.72 -12.69
N PRO A 190 7.34 -12.99 -13.98
CA PRO A 190 6.65 -12.07 -14.87
C PRO A 190 5.14 -12.04 -14.54
N THR A 191 4.50 -10.87 -14.65
CA THR A 191 3.03 -10.78 -14.56
C THR A 191 2.32 -11.33 -15.79
N CYS A 192 2.96 -11.29 -16.97
CA CYS A 192 2.54 -12.00 -18.16
C CYS A 192 3.59 -13.04 -18.52
N ASP A 193 3.21 -14.32 -18.49
CA ASP A 193 4.11 -15.45 -18.71
C ASP A 193 3.68 -16.19 -19.98
N ASN A 194 4.47 -16.03 -21.05
CA ASN A 194 4.25 -16.71 -22.32
C ASN A 194 5.23 -17.88 -22.54
N PHE A 195 5.97 -18.26 -21.49
CA PHE A 195 6.98 -19.31 -21.45
C PHE A 195 8.24 -18.99 -22.28
N THR A 196 8.53 -17.70 -22.51
CA THR A 196 9.80 -17.30 -23.13
C THR A 196 10.97 -17.55 -22.19
N TYR A 197 10.77 -17.28 -20.89
CA TYR A 197 11.75 -17.47 -19.82
C TYR A 197 11.23 -18.48 -18.79
N GLY A 198 12.06 -18.84 -17.80
CA GLY A 198 11.69 -19.84 -16.78
C GLY A 198 11.95 -21.27 -17.27
N ALA A 199 11.07 -22.20 -16.91
CA ALA A 199 11.08 -23.60 -17.34
C ALA A 199 10.21 -23.80 -18.60
N SER A 200 9.89 -25.06 -18.96
CA SER A 200 9.04 -25.35 -20.14
C SER A 200 7.60 -24.83 -20.01
N ASP A 201 7.16 -24.56 -18.80
CA ASP A 201 5.88 -23.96 -18.40
C ASP A 201 6.08 -22.57 -17.77
N GLY A 202 7.17 -21.89 -18.12
CA GLY A 202 7.52 -20.58 -17.58
C GLY A 202 7.77 -20.64 -16.08
N PHE A 203 7.07 -19.79 -15.34
CA PHE A 203 7.13 -19.64 -13.88
C PHE A 203 5.87 -20.19 -13.19
N GLN A 204 5.16 -21.14 -13.82
CA GLN A 204 3.91 -21.70 -13.27
C GLN A 204 4.11 -22.87 -12.29
N PHE A 205 5.31 -23.46 -12.25
CA PHE A 205 5.65 -24.59 -11.35
C PHE A 205 4.68 -25.77 -11.48
N SER A 206 4.29 -26.12 -12.70
CA SER A 206 3.45 -27.26 -13.02
C SER A 206 4.21 -28.58 -12.81
N ALA A 207 3.62 -29.49 -12.05
CA ALA A 207 4.19 -30.82 -11.81
C ALA A 207 4.34 -31.67 -13.08
N THR A 208 3.63 -31.34 -14.16
CA THR A 208 3.74 -32.02 -15.46
C THR A 208 4.73 -31.33 -16.41
N GLY A 209 5.25 -30.16 -16.04
CA GLY A 209 6.03 -29.29 -16.93
C GLY A 209 5.21 -28.70 -18.09
N GLN A 210 3.88 -28.82 -18.03
CA GLN A 210 2.93 -28.25 -18.99
C GLN A 210 2.07 -27.22 -18.29
N GLY A 211 1.99 -26.02 -18.87
CA GLY A 211 1.15 -24.92 -18.39
C GLY A 211 0.31 -24.30 -19.50
N ILE A 212 -0.50 -23.32 -19.14
CA ILE A 212 -1.23 -22.48 -20.10
C ILE A 212 -0.66 -21.08 -20.00
N PRO A 213 -0.10 -20.49 -21.08
CA PRO A 213 0.38 -19.11 -21.05
C PRO A 213 -0.68 -18.19 -20.44
N SER A 214 -0.30 -17.37 -19.47
CA SER A 214 -1.27 -16.62 -18.67
C SER A 214 -0.70 -15.30 -18.16
N TYR A 215 -1.58 -14.42 -17.72
CA TYR A 215 -1.21 -13.24 -16.94
C TYR A 215 -1.89 -13.26 -15.58
N SER A 216 -1.25 -12.64 -14.60
CA SER A 216 -1.83 -12.39 -13.28
C SER A 216 -1.25 -11.13 -12.65
N TYR A 217 -2.12 -10.39 -11.99
CA TYR A 217 -1.78 -9.20 -11.24
C TYR A 217 -2.32 -9.31 -9.81
N GLY A 218 -1.57 -8.76 -8.86
CA GLY A 218 -2.00 -8.52 -7.49
C GLY A 218 -1.98 -7.03 -7.14
N ALA A 219 -2.80 -6.60 -6.19
CA ALA A 219 -2.85 -5.23 -5.70
C ALA A 219 -2.46 -5.14 -4.22
N GLY A 220 -1.87 -4.01 -3.82
CA GLY A 220 -1.71 -3.56 -2.44
C GLY A 220 -2.78 -2.50 -2.14
N PRO A 221 -3.97 -2.88 -1.63
CA PRO A 221 -5.15 -2.02 -1.75
C PRO A 221 -5.17 -0.81 -0.79
N ASP A 222 -4.28 -0.78 0.19
CA ASP A 222 -4.04 0.42 1.00
C ASP A 222 -3.49 1.58 0.16
N ALA A 223 -2.70 1.28 -0.89
CA ALA A 223 -2.20 2.27 -1.83
C ALA A 223 -3.31 2.86 -2.71
N ASP A 224 -4.18 2.01 -3.27
CA ASP A 224 -5.36 2.47 -4.02
C ASP A 224 -6.28 3.31 -3.13
N ALA A 225 -6.48 2.91 -1.87
CA ALA A 225 -7.21 3.71 -0.89
C ALA A 225 -6.53 5.05 -0.58
N ARG A 226 -5.19 5.08 -0.46
CA ARG A 226 -4.40 6.31 -0.27
C ARG A 226 -4.52 7.24 -1.48
N ALA A 227 -4.51 6.71 -2.71
CA ALA A 227 -4.74 7.51 -3.93
C ALA A 227 -6.14 8.13 -3.97
N VAL A 228 -7.18 7.38 -3.57
CA VAL A 228 -8.55 7.91 -3.42
C VAL A 228 -8.63 8.98 -2.32
N GLN A 229 -7.98 8.77 -1.18
CA GLN A 229 -7.87 9.77 -0.11
C GLN A 229 -7.20 11.05 -0.61
N ALA A 230 -6.12 10.95 -1.38
CA ALA A 230 -5.44 12.09 -1.98
C ALA A 230 -6.34 12.83 -2.97
N ALA A 231 -7.09 12.11 -3.81
CA ALA A 231 -8.05 12.70 -4.74
C ALA A 231 -9.21 13.40 -4.02
N PHE A 232 -9.69 12.86 -2.90
CA PHE A 232 -10.66 13.54 -2.04
C PHE A 232 -10.12 14.89 -1.55
N TRP A 233 -8.92 14.92 -0.98
CA TRP A 233 -8.32 16.18 -0.53
C TRP A 233 -8.06 17.15 -1.69
N ALA A 234 -7.57 16.67 -2.84
CA ALA A 234 -7.41 17.49 -4.04
C ALA A 234 -8.73 18.12 -4.49
N SER A 235 -9.84 17.37 -4.45
CA SER A 235 -11.19 17.88 -4.73
C SER A 235 -11.55 19.03 -3.79
N GLN A 236 -11.36 18.86 -2.47
CA GLN A 236 -11.65 19.91 -1.48
C GLN A 236 -10.79 21.16 -1.71
N TRP A 237 -9.47 21.00 -1.81
CA TRP A 237 -8.54 22.12 -1.96
C TRP A 237 -8.67 22.85 -3.30
N ALA A 238 -8.89 22.12 -4.40
CA ALA A 238 -9.11 22.73 -5.70
C ALA A 238 -10.46 23.48 -5.74
N GLN A 239 -11.50 22.98 -5.04
CA GLN A 239 -12.74 23.70 -4.88
C GLN A 239 -12.55 25.01 -4.10
N GLU A 240 -11.82 24.99 -2.99
CA GLU A 240 -11.50 26.18 -2.20
C GLU A 240 -10.70 27.23 -2.99
N ARG A 241 -9.80 26.78 -3.86
CA ARG A 241 -8.98 27.66 -4.72
C ARG A 241 -9.64 28.08 -6.04
N GLY A 242 -10.79 27.48 -6.38
CA GLY A 242 -11.48 27.76 -7.65
C GLY A 242 -10.89 27.04 -8.87
N ASN A 243 -10.05 26.01 -8.67
CA ASN A 243 -9.40 25.21 -9.71
C ASN A 243 -10.07 23.83 -9.93
N LEU A 244 -11.22 23.55 -9.30
CA LEU A 244 -11.86 22.22 -9.37
C LEU A 244 -12.06 21.71 -10.80
N SER A 245 -12.46 22.57 -11.73
CA SER A 245 -12.70 22.19 -13.13
C SER A 245 -11.46 21.61 -13.82
N GLU A 246 -10.26 21.97 -13.39
CA GLU A 246 -8.99 21.51 -13.97
C GLU A 246 -8.67 20.05 -13.62
N ILE A 247 -9.25 19.53 -12.53
CA ILE A 247 -8.96 18.17 -12.03
C ILE A 247 -10.15 17.22 -12.14
N MET A 248 -11.33 17.69 -12.56
CA MET A 248 -12.54 16.86 -12.67
C MET A 248 -12.35 15.54 -13.45
N PRO A 249 -11.58 15.48 -14.58
CA PRO A 249 -11.32 14.21 -15.25
C PRO A 249 -10.56 13.22 -14.37
N THR A 250 -9.60 13.70 -13.58
CA THR A 250 -8.83 12.90 -12.61
C THR A 250 -9.71 12.43 -11.46
N LEU A 251 -10.57 13.30 -10.92
CA LEU A 251 -11.52 12.92 -9.88
C LEU A 251 -12.51 11.82 -10.36
N SER A 252 -12.93 11.87 -11.62
CA SER A 252 -13.76 10.81 -12.21
C SER A 252 -13.03 9.46 -12.31
N ARG A 253 -11.72 9.47 -12.52
CA ARG A 253 -10.87 8.27 -12.51
C ARG A 253 -10.65 7.74 -11.09
N ALA A 254 -10.49 8.63 -10.11
CA ALA A 254 -10.46 8.26 -8.69
C ALA A 254 -11.77 7.61 -8.22
N ALA A 255 -12.91 8.11 -8.69
CA ALA A 255 -14.21 7.47 -8.44
C ALA A 255 -14.27 6.04 -8.98
N LYS A 256 -13.74 5.81 -10.19
CA LYS A 256 -13.63 4.48 -10.81
C LYS A 256 -12.72 3.57 -9.99
N LEU A 257 -11.57 4.05 -9.55
CA LEU A 257 -10.65 3.30 -8.68
C LEU A 257 -11.35 2.85 -7.39
N GLY A 258 -12.03 3.77 -6.71
CA GLY A 258 -12.81 3.47 -5.50
C GLY A 258 -13.97 2.51 -5.72
N ASP A 259 -14.52 2.45 -6.93
CA ASP A 259 -15.59 1.50 -7.27
C ASP A 259 -15.05 0.06 -7.40
N PHE A 260 -13.93 -0.11 -8.11
CA PHE A 260 -13.26 -1.41 -8.24
C PHE A 260 -12.60 -1.84 -6.93
N LEU A 261 -12.19 -0.91 -6.07
CA LEU A 261 -11.59 -1.20 -4.76
C LEU A 261 -12.54 -1.97 -3.84
N ARG A 262 -13.85 -2.01 -4.13
CA ARG A 262 -14.81 -2.87 -3.43
C ARG A 262 -14.49 -4.36 -3.55
N TYR A 263 -13.68 -4.81 -4.53
CA TYR A 263 -13.17 -6.18 -4.55
C TYR A 263 -12.40 -6.57 -3.29
N THR A 264 -11.82 -5.59 -2.57
CA THR A 264 -11.19 -5.84 -1.26
C THR A 264 -12.17 -6.37 -0.23
N PHE A 265 -13.48 -6.13 -0.37
CA PHE A 265 -14.46 -6.51 0.63
C PHE A 265 -14.74 -8.01 0.65
N PHE A 266 -14.27 -8.77 -0.33
CA PHE A 266 -14.69 -10.14 -0.57
C PHE A 266 -13.57 -11.15 -0.30
N ASP A 267 -13.96 -12.34 0.17
CA ASP A 267 -13.11 -13.52 0.21
C ASP A 267 -12.57 -13.90 -1.20
N PRO A 268 -11.34 -14.43 -1.35
CA PRO A 268 -10.74 -14.77 -2.65
C PRO A 268 -11.55 -15.76 -3.48
N TYR A 269 -12.36 -16.61 -2.85
CA TYR A 269 -13.25 -17.56 -3.51
C TYR A 269 -14.73 -17.20 -3.33
N PHE A 270 -15.03 -15.97 -2.90
CA PHE A 270 -16.38 -15.49 -2.62
C PHE A 270 -17.16 -16.43 -1.69
N LYS A 271 -16.46 -17.08 -0.74
CA LYS A 271 -17.09 -17.82 0.35
C LYS A 271 -17.81 -16.86 1.28
N GLN A 272 -18.85 -17.35 1.94
CA GLN A 272 -19.55 -16.57 2.96
C GLN A 272 -18.55 -15.98 3.97
N ALA A 273 -18.70 -14.70 4.29
CA ALA A 273 -17.91 -14.03 5.30
C ALA A 273 -18.45 -14.37 6.69
N GLY A 274 -17.53 -14.75 7.58
CA GLY A 274 -17.82 -15.09 8.97
C GLY A 274 -18.19 -16.55 9.17
N ASN A 275 -17.64 -17.15 10.22
CA ASN A 275 -17.83 -18.56 10.59
C ASN A 275 -17.47 -19.55 9.47
N CYS A 276 -16.57 -19.16 8.57
CA CYS A 276 -16.18 -19.97 7.41
C CYS A 276 -15.15 -21.03 7.82
N ILE A 277 -15.63 -22.26 7.99
CA ILE A 277 -14.82 -23.43 8.37
C ILE A 277 -15.06 -24.54 7.34
N GLY A 278 -13.97 -25.15 6.87
CA GLY A 278 -13.97 -26.20 5.88
C GLY A 278 -13.93 -25.68 4.43
N LYS A 279 -13.05 -26.25 3.61
CA LYS A 279 -12.90 -25.86 2.20
C LYS A 279 -14.13 -26.19 1.37
N GLU A 280 -14.84 -27.26 1.71
CA GLU A 280 -16.03 -27.69 0.99
C GLU A 280 -17.31 -27.42 1.80
N GLU A 281 -17.19 -27.31 3.12
CA GLU A 281 -18.29 -27.11 4.05
C GLU A 281 -18.71 -25.65 4.16
N CYS A 282 -17.76 -24.71 4.19
CA CYS A 282 -18.09 -23.29 4.16
C CYS A 282 -18.70 -22.93 2.78
N PRO A 283 -19.96 -22.48 2.71
CA PRO A 283 -20.63 -22.31 1.42
C PRO A 283 -20.06 -21.14 0.61
N GLY A 284 -20.10 -21.30 -0.71
CA GLY A 284 -19.96 -20.18 -1.63
C GLY A 284 -21.17 -19.25 -1.53
N SER A 285 -20.93 -17.94 -1.43
CA SER A 285 -22.00 -16.95 -1.40
C SER A 285 -22.77 -16.90 -2.73
N GLN A 286 -24.06 -16.56 -2.67
CA GLN A 286 -24.91 -16.30 -3.84
C GLN A 286 -25.22 -14.80 -4.03
N ASN A 287 -24.68 -13.95 -3.16
CA ASN A 287 -24.90 -12.50 -3.15
C ASN A 287 -23.71 -11.82 -2.44
N LYS A 288 -23.93 -10.68 -1.78
CA LYS A 288 -22.90 -9.97 -1.02
C LYS A 288 -22.59 -10.58 0.36
N SER A 289 -23.12 -11.74 0.73
CA SER A 289 -22.78 -12.38 2.02
C SER A 289 -21.33 -12.87 2.11
N SER A 290 -20.58 -12.86 1.00
CA SER A 290 -19.13 -13.01 0.97
C SER A 290 -18.36 -11.73 1.31
N ALA A 291 -19.06 -10.60 1.46
CA ALA A 291 -18.44 -9.33 1.79
C ALA A 291 -18.21 -9.20 3.30
N HIS A 292 -16.95 -9.14 3.73
CA HIS A 292 -16.57 -8.71 5.07
C HIS A 292 -16.47 -7.18 5.21
N TYR A 293 -16.52 -6.44 4.10
CA TYR A 293 -16.56 -4.96 4.03
C TYR A 293 -15.33 -4.22 4.61
N LEU A 294 -14.18 -4.89 4.61
CA LEU A 294 -12.90 -4.31 5.05
C LEU A 294 -11.95 -4.20 3.86
N ILE A 295 -11.01 -3.26 3.92
CA ILE A 295 -9.91 -3.19 2.95
C ILE A 295 -8.95 -4.33 3.30
N SER A 296 -9.08 -5.45 2.58
CA SER A 296 -8.24 -6.64 2.76
C SER A 296 -6.84 -6.46 2.18
N TRP A 297 -5.96 -7.41 2.51
CA TRP A 297 -4.54 -7.39 2.14
C TRP A 297 -4.28 -7.34 0.62
N GLY A 298 -5.23 -7.78 -0.21
CA GLY A 298 -5.02 -7.86 -1.64
C GLY A 298 -6.28 -7.99 -2.47
N ILE A 299 -6.10 -7.69 -3.75
CA ILE A 299 -6.98 -8.13 -4.84
C ILE A 299 -6.07 -8.89 -5.81
N SER A 300 -6.57 -9.95 -6.44
CA SER A 300 -5.85 -10.59 -7.53
C SER A 300 -6.78 -10.96 -8.68
N TRP A 301 -6.27 -10.86 -9.89
CA TRP A 301 -6.98 -11.23 -11.11
C TRP A 301 -6.01 -11.69 -12.18
N GLY A 302 -6.51 -12.43 -13.17
CA GLY A 302 -5.69 -12.96 -14.24
C GLY A 302 -6.50 -13.69 -15.29
N GLY A 303 -5.81 -14.24 -16.28
CA GLY A 303 -6.43 -14.97 -17.38
C GLY A 303 -5.40 -15.64 -18.29
N SER A 304 -5.87 -16.52 -19.17
CA SER A 304 -5.00 -17.14 -20.17
C SER A 304 -4.70 -16.18 -21.32
N LEU A 305 -3.54 -16.34 -21.96
CA LEU A 305 -3.20 -15.69 -23.22
C LEU A 305 -3.74 -16.44 -24.45
N SER A 306 -4.17 -17.70 -24.28
CA SER A 306 -4.65 -18.58 -25.34
C SER A 306 -6.14 -18.41 -25.69
N GLU A 307 -6.55 -18.98 -26.81
CA GLU A 307 -7.95 -19.06 -27.28
C GLU A 307 -8.39 -20.52 -27.55
N PRO A 308 -9.54 -21.01 -27.02
CA PRO A 308 -10.48 -20.31 -26.14
C PRO A 308 -9.89 -20.06 -24.74
N GLY A 309 -10.01 -18.83 -24.25
CA GLY A 309 -9.40 -18.42 -22.98
C GLY A 309 -10.30 -18.44 -21.75
N TYR A 310 -9.71 -18.15 -20.59
CA TYR A 310 -10.38 -17.94 -19.30
C TYR A 310 -9.86 -16.68 -18.60
N SER A 311 -10.62 -16.18 -17.62
CA SER A 311 -10.16 -15.18 -16.66
C SER A 311 -10.78 -15.42 -15.29
N TRP A 312 -10.14 -14.90 -14.24
CA TRP A 312 -10.51 -15.10 -12.84
C TRP A 312 -10.24 -13.84 -12.01
N ARG A 313 -10.92 -13.71 -10.87
CA ARG A 313 -10.73 -12.63 -9.89
C ARG A 313 -10.87 -13.17 -8.47
N GLY A 314 -10.33 -12.45 -7.49
CA GLY A 314 -10.64 -12.66 -6.08
C GLY A 314 -10.17 -11.50 -5.23
N GLY A 315 -10.86 -11.27 -4.11
CA GLY A 315 -10.36 -10.42 -3.04
C GLY A 315 -9.37 -11.18 -2.16
N HIS A 316 -9.43 -10.97 -0.84
CA HIS A 316 -8.51 -11.59 0.12
C HIS A 316 -9.16 -11.81 1.49
N SER A 317 -8.93 -12.95 2.12
CA SER A 317 -9.62 -13.31 3.39
C SER A 317 -9.11 -12.52 4.60
N VAL A 318 -7.87 -12.01 4.53
CA VAL A 318 -7.21 -11.30 5.64
C VAL A 318 -7.37 -9.79 5.49
N SER A 319 -7.77 -9.12 6.56
CA SER A 319 -7.84 -7.66 6.67
C SER A 319 -7.08 -7.16 7.90
N TYR A 320 -6.27 -6.13 7.71
CA TYR A 320 -5.34 -5.60 8.72
C TYR A 320 -5.70 -4.16 9.10
N TYR A 321 -5.49 -3.75 10.36
CA TYR A 321 -5.79 -2.36 10.74
C TYR A 321 -5.02 -1.33 9.90
N GLY A 322 -3.79 -1.66 9.48
CA GLY A 322 -2.91 -0.75 8.72
C GLY A 322 -3.46 -0.38 7.34
N TYR A 323 -4.35 -1.19 6.78
CA TYR A 323 -4.88 -1.03 5.41
C TYR A 323 -6.18 -0.22 5.37
N GLN A 324 -6.85 -0.09 6.52
CA GLN A 324 -8.14 0.60 6.57
C GLN A 324 -7.95 2.09 6.28
N ASN A 325 -8.97 2.72 5.68
CA ASN A 325 -8.94 4.11 5.25
C ASN A 325 -10.33 4.76 5.32
N LEU A 326 -10.60 5.41 6.46
CA LEU A 326 -11.87 6.10 6.71
C LEU A 326 -12.05 7.35 5.84
N VAL A 327 -10.97 7.97 5.39
CA VAL A 327 -11.02 9.18 4.53
C VAL A 327 -11.43 8.81 3.11
N ALA A 328 -10.85 7.74 2.56
CA ALA A 328 -11.25 7.23 1.24
C ALA A 328 -12.74 6.83 1.24
N ALA A 329 -13.17 6.06 2.25
CA ALA A 329 -14.57 5.70 2.38
C ALA A 329 -15.48 6.94 2.54
N HIS A 330 -15.09 7.92 3.38
CA HIS A 330 -15.83 9.17 3.54
C HIS A 330 -15.96 9.95 2.23
N GLY A 331 -14.86 10.10 1.48
CA GLY A 331 -14.84 10.79 0.21
C GLY A 331 -15.75 10.14 -0.82
N LEU A 332 -15.64 8.83 -1.02
CA LEU A 332 -16.46 8.08 -1.98
C LEU A 332 -17.97 8.14 -1.67
N ILE A 333 -18.34 8.28 -0.38
CA ILE A 333 -19.74 8.39 0.04
C ILE A 333 -20.29 9.81 -0.16
N ASN A 334 -19.49 10.84 0.14
CA ASN A 334 -20.00 12.20 0.39
C ASN A 334 -19.57 13.24 -0.64
N ASP A 335 -18.42 13.05 -1.31
CA ASP A 335 -17.93 13.99 -2.33
C ASP A 335 -18.50 13.60 -3.71
N LEU A 336 -19.31 14.49 -4.27
CA LEU A 336 -19.95 14.28 -5.57
C LEU A 336 -18.95 14.18 -6.74
N ASN A 337 -17.75 14.76 -6.60
CA ASN A 337 -16.75 14.78 -7.67
C ASN A 337 -15.97 13.47 -7.80
N ILE A 338 -15.93 12.66 -6.73
CA ILE A 338 -15.30 11.32 -6.72
C ILE A 338 -16.32 10.20 -6.43
N LYS A 339 -17.60 10.46 -6.66
CA LYS A 339 -18.69 9.51 -6.40
C LYS A 339 -18.64 8.31 -7.37
N PRO A 340 -18.52 7.05 -6.89
CA PRO A 340 -18.61 5.85 -7.73
C PRO A 340 -19.89 5.76 -8.56
N LYS A 341 -19.81 5.13 -9.74
CA LYS A 341 -20.93 5.01 -10.67
C LYS A 341 -21.78 3.76 -10.47
N ALA A 342 -21.20 2.66 -9.98
CA ALA A 342 -21.96 1.43 -9.82
C ALA A 342 -23.11 1.64 -8.81
N PRO A 343 -24.31 1.12 -9.11
CA PRO A 343 -25.55 1.42 -8.38
C PRO A 343 -25.50 1.14 -6.89
N THR A 344 -24.72 0.13 -6.45
CA THR A 344 -24.66 -0.27 -5.05
C THR A 344 -23.40 0.19 -4.31
N ALA A 345 -22.47 0.86 -5.00
CA ALA A 345 -21.15 1.19 -4.46
C ALA A 345 -21.22 2.10 -3.22
N ILE A 346 -22.11 3.09 -3.22
CA ILE A 346 -22.26 4.02 -2.09
C ILE A 346 -22.71 3.30 -0.82
N ASP A 347 -23.64 2.36 -0.95
CA ASP A 347 -24.13 1.63 0.22
C ASP A 347 -23.08 0.64 0.73
N ASP A 348 -22.31 0.00 -0.18
CA ASP A 348 -21.17 -0.82 0.23
C ASP A 348 -20.11 -0.02 0.98
N TRP A 349 -19.77 1.19 0.51
CA TRP A 349 -18.80 2.05 1.19
C TRP A 349 -19.31 2.57 2.53
N LYS A 350 -20.61 2.82 2.69
CA LYS A 350 -21.20 3.15 4.00
C LYS A 350 -21.07 2.00 4.99
N ILE A 351 -21.37 0.78 4.55
CA ILE A 351 -21.18 -0.43 5.38
C ILE A 351 -19.70 -0.58 5.72
N SER A 352 -18.82 -0.39 4.74
CA SER A 352 -17.37 -0.46 4.95
C SER A 352 -16.85 0.57 5.95
N LEU A 353 -17.30 1.83 5.86
CA LEU A 353 -16.88 2.89 6.79
C LEU A 353 -17.23 2.52 8.25
N ASP A 354 -18.45 2.03 8.48
CA ASP A 354 -18.89 1.60 9.80
C ASP A 354 -18.13 0.36 10.28
N ARG A 355 -17.96 -0.63 9.40
CA ARG A 355 -17.22 -1.87 9.68
C ARG A 355 -15.73 -1.61 9.99
N GLN A 356 -15.11 -0.64 9.33
CA GLN A 356 -13.74 -0.22 9.62
C GLN A 356 -13.63 0.40 11.01
N LEU A 357 -14.58 1.26 11.42
CA LEU A 357 -14.64 1.79 12.79
C LEU A 357 -14.79 0.67 13.83
N GLU A 358 -15.66 -0.31 13.57
CA GLU A 358 -15.82 -1.48 14.44
C GLU A 358 -14.52 -2.29 14.54
N LEU A 359 -13.78 -2.45 13.43
CA LEU A 359 -12.51 -3.18 13.43
C LEU A 359 -11.47 -2.46 14.32
N TYR A 360 -11.36 -1.13 14.22
CA TYR A 360 -10.46 -0.38 15.09
C TYR A 360 -10.83 -0.54 16.56
N GLU A 361 -12.11 -0.42 16.91
CA GLU A 361 -12.58 -0.61 18.29
C GLU A 361 -12.29 -2.02 18.80
N TYR A 362 -12.49 -3.03 17.95
CA TYR A 362 -12.17 -4.42 18.27
C TYR A 362 -10.68 -4.63 18.52
N LEU A 363 -9.81 -4.10 17.65
CA LEU A 363 -8.36 -4.33 17.70
C LEU A 363 -7.62 -3.39 18.68
N GLN A 364 -8.26 -2.34 19.20
CA GLN A 364 -7.59 -1.38 20.06
C GLN A 364 -7.41 -1.91 21.49
N THR A 365 -6.15 -2.04 21.91
CA THR A 365 -5.79 -2.45 23.28
C THR A 365 -6.25 -1.44 24.32
N SER A 366 -6.28 -1.85 25.60
CA SER A 366 -6.50 -0.94 26.74
C SER A 366 -5.46 0.18 26.81
N GLN A 367 -4.24 -0.07 26.33
CA GLN A 367 -3.15 0.91 26.28
C GLN A 367 -3.37 1.98 25.22
N GLY A 368 -3.94 1.62 24.07
CA GLY A 368 -4.28 2.56 22.98
C GLY A 368 -3.75 2.15 21.60
N ALA A 369 -2.67 1.37 21.56
CA ALA A 369 -2.17 0.75 20.32
C ALA A 369 -3.15 -0.28 19.76
N PHE A 370 -3.10 -0.52 18.45
CA PHE A 370 -3.84 -1.60 17.80
C PHE A 370 -3.04 -2.90 17.77
N VAL A 371 -3.72 -4.03 17.84
CA VAL A 371 -3.16 -5.34 17.47
C VAL A 371 -3.60 -5.74 16.07
N ALA A 372 -3.07 -6.85 15.58
CA ALA A 372 -3.07 -7.32 14.20
C ALA A 372 -4.35 -7.13 13.33
N GLY A 373 -5.09 -8.19 13.04
CA GLY A 373 -6.17 -8.15 12.04
C GLY A 373 -7.14 -9.29 12.19
N VAL A 374 -7.90 -9.55 11.13
CA VAL A 374 -8.89 -10.62 11.09
C VAL A 374 -8.79 -11.40 9.77
N THR A 375 -9.20 -12.67 9.79
CA THR A 375 -9.22 -13.55 8.62
C THR A 375 -10.53 -14.32 8.51
N ASN A 376 -11.04 -14.48 7.29
CA ASN A 376 -12.11 -15.43 6.98
C ASN A 376 -11.59 -16.86 6.72
N SER A 377 -10.27 -17.03 6.57
CA SER A 377 -9.64 -18.30 6.22
C SER A 377 -8.57 -18.65 7.25
N TRP A 378 -8.98 -19.35 8.30
CA TRP A 378 -8.05 -19.79 9.36
C TRP A 378 -6.91 -20.62 8.77
N ASN A 379 -5.67 -20.33 9.16
CA ASN A 379 -4.45 -20.93 8.63
C ASN A 379 -4.35 -20.93 7.09
N LYS A 380 -4.96 -19.94 6.43
CA LYS A 380 -4.98 -19.78 4.97
C LYS A 380 -5.61 -20.97 4.23
N SER A 381 -6.42 -21.78 4.94
CA SER A 381 -6.98 -23.02 4.40
C SER A 381 -8.43 -23.29 4.82
N TYR A 382 -9.15 -22.27 5.32
CA TYR A 382 -10.47 -22.43 5.93
C TYR A 382 -10.46 -23.48 7.05
N GLY A 383 -9.38 -23.52 7.85
CA GLY A 383 -9.25 -24.47 8.94
C GLY A 383 -10.26 -24.22 10.07
N ASN A 384 -10.27 -25.12 11.05
CA ASN A 384 -11.07 -24.96 12.27
C ASN A 384 -10.24 -24.24 13.34
N PRO A 385 -10.58 -23.00 13.72
CA PRO A 385 -9.83 -22.29 14.76
C PRO A 385 -10.05 -22.91 16.15
N PRO A 386 -9.10 -22.73 17.08
CA PRO A 386 -9.32 -23.02 18.50
C PRO A 386 -10.52 -22.26 19.07
N GLN A 387 -11.10 -22.75 20.17
CA GLN A 387 -12.37 -22.22 20.69
C GLN A 387 -12.24 -20.75 21.14
N GLU A 388 -11.11 -20.37 21.71
CA GLU A 388 -10.82 -19.01 22.17
C GLU A 388 -10.86 -17.96 21.05
N TYR A 389 -10.56 -18.34 19.80
CA TYR A 389 -10.67 -17.45 18.63
C TYR A 389 -12.13 -17.33 18.14
N LYS A 390 -12.97 -18.34 18.42
CA LYS A 390 -14.40 -18.30 18.07
C LYS A 390 -15.18 -17.41 19.03
N ASP A 391 -14.87 -17.49 20.32
CA ASP A 391 -15.57 -16.76 21.37
C ASP A 391 -15.42 -15.24 21.22
N GLY A 392 -14.30 -14.78 20.66
CA GLY A 392 -13.99 -13.38 20.40
C GLY A 392 -14.03 -12.97 18.93
N ALA A 393 -14.74 -13.70 18.07
CA ALA A 393 -14.71 -13.47 16.63
C ALA A 393 -15.36 -12.14 16.22
N PHE A 394 -14.73 -11.43 15.29
CA PHE A 394 -15.20 -10.17 14.74
C PHE A 394 -16.15 -10.41 13.57
N HIS A 395 -17.47 -10.31 13.78
CA HIS A 395 -18.47 -10.70 12.76
C HIS A 395 -18.25 -12.13 12.21
N GLY A 396 -17.79 -13.04 13.08
CA GLY A 396 -17.43 -14.41 12.71
C GLY A 396 -16.07 -14.56 12.01
N LEU A 397 -15.33 -13.47 11.78
CA LEU A 397 -13.93 -13.53 11.32
C LEU A 397 -13.00 -13.78 12.50
N TRP A 398 -11.94 -14.55 12.26
CA TRP A 398 -11.01 -14.98 13.31
C TRP A 398 -9.87 -13.98 13.44
N PHE A 399 -9.39 -13.73 14.66
CA PHE A 399 -8.21 -12.89 14.87
C PHE A 399 -6.98 -13.50 14.16
N GLU A 400 -6.31 -12.71 13.34
CA GLU A 400 -5.10 -13.09 12.60
C GLU A 400 -3.90 -12.36 13.21
N HIS A 401 -2.95 -13.10 13.79
CA HIS A 401 -1.80 -12.52 14.49
C HIS A 401 -0.75 -11.96 13.54
N GLN A 402 -0.63 -12.49 12.33
CA GLN A 402 0.38 -12.10 11.35
C GLN A 402 -0.26 -11.92 9.97
N PRO A 403 -0.99 -10.81 9.78
CA PRO A 403 -1.53 -10.48 8.48
C PRO A 403 -0.38 -10.17 7.51
N GLY A 404 -0.34 -10.91 6.40
CA GLY A 404 0.71 -10.80 5.38
C GLY A 404 1.59 -12.05 5.25
N PHE A 405 2.90 -11.83 5.07
CA PHE A 405 3.91 -12.88 4.88
C PHE A 405 4.41 -13.43 6.22
N ALA A 406 4.95 -14.66 6.23
CA ALA A 406 5.32 -15.40 7.44
C ALA A 406 6.37 -14.69 8.33
N ASP A 407 7.16 -13.77 7.76
CA ASP A 407 8.21 -13.02 8.45
C ASP A 407 7.85 -11.54 8.64
N ALA A 408 6.59 -11.15 8.41
CA ALA A 408 6.15 -9.77 8.62
C ALA A 408 6.32 -9.40 10.09
N ASN A 409 7.30 -8.53 10.37
CA ASN A 409 7.51 -8.03 11.71
C ASN A 409 6.40 -7.03 12.08
N PRO A 410 5.92 -7.07 13.33
CA PRO A 410 4.98 -6.10 13.86
C PRO A 410 5.59 -4.68 13.91
N TRP A 411 5.52 -3.96 12.78
CA TRP A 411 6.11 -2.64 12.56
C TRP A 411 5.19 -1.52 13.07
N PHE A 412 5.77 -0.56 13.79
CA PHE A 412 5.05 0.60 14.31
C PHE A 412 4.50 1.50 13.20
N GLY A 413 5.12 1.55 12.02
CA GLY A 413 4.69 2.43 10.93
C GLY A 413 3.22 2.23 10.52
N PHE A 414 2.69 1.01 10.60
CA PHE A 414 1.27 0.77 10.37
C PHE A 414 0.36 1.45 11.40
N GLN A 415 0.80 1.59 12.66
CA GLN A 415 0.06 2.36 13.67
C GLN A 415 -0.06 3.81 13.20
N ALA A 416 1.08 4.42 12.84
CA ALA A 416 1.14 5.81 12.42
C ALA A 416 0.35 6.09 11.13
N TRP A 417 0.49 5.23 10.11
CA TRP A 417 -0.24 5.37 8.84
C TRP A 417 -1.75 5.28 9.02
N THR A 418 -2.21 4.31 9.81
CA THR A 418 -3.66 4.12 9.99
C THR A 418 -4.27 5.26 10.80
N THR A 419 -3.59 5.69 11.86
CA THR A 419 -4.12 6.72 12.76
C THR A 419 -4.18 8.08 12.13
N ASP A 420 -3.29 8.37 11.16
CA ASP A 420 -3.38 9.57 10.34
C ASP A 420 -4.75 9.64 9.63
N ARG A 421 -5.17 8.53 9.02
CA ARG A 421 -6.47 8.42 8.33
C ARG A 421 -7.64 8.55 9.31
N VAL A 422 -7.54 7.96 10.51
CA VAL A 422 -8.59 8.07 11.54
C VAL A 422 -8.68 9.50 12.09
N ALA A 423 -7.54 10.16 12.33
CA ALA A 423 -7.46 11.54 12.80
C ALA A 423 -8.01 12.53 11.76
N GLN A 424 -7.67 12.33 10.48
CA GLN A 424 -8.27 13.08 9.37
C GLN A 424 -9.79 12.92 9.33
N TYR A 425 -10.29 11.70 9.45
CA TYR A 425 -11.74 11.46 9.48
C TYR A 425 -12.40 12.10 10.70
N TYR A 426 -11.76 12.07 11.88
CA TYR A 426 -12.23 12.80 13.06
C TYR A 426 -12.28 14.32 12.79
N TYR A 427 -11.22 14.90 12.22
CA TYR A 427 -11.17 16.31 11.84
C TYR A 427 -12.29 16.71 10.88
N LEU A 428 -12.51 15.91 9.83
CA LEU A 428 -13.54 16.15 8.81
C LEU A 428 -14.96 16.12 9.37
N THR A 429 -15.25 15.24 10.32
CA THR A 429 -16.63 14.85 10.66
C THR A 429 -17.04 15.10 12.11
N ASN A 430 -16.10 15.32 13.02
CA ASN A 430 -16.31 15.25 14.47
C ASN A 430 -16.95 13.92 14.93
N ASN A 431 -16.73 12.82 14.20
CA ASN A 431 -17.25 11.51 14.56
C ASN A 431 -16.73 11.08 15.95
N THR A 432 -17.64 10.72 16.86
CA THR A 432 -17.31 10.42 18.26
C THR A 432 -16.55 9.12 18.44
N ARG A 433 -16.78 8.11 17.59
CA ARG A 433 -16.02 6.85 17.59
C ARG A 433 -14.59 7.10 17.13
N ALA A 434 -14.42 7.80 16.02
CA ALA A 434 -13.10 8.20 15.51
C ALA A 434 -12.32 9.05 16.53
N LYS A 435 -13.00 9.97 17.23
CA LYS A 435 -12.42 10.73 18.34
C LYS A 435 -11.90 9.81 19.45
N ALA A 436 -12.73 8.87 19.91
CA ALA A 436 -12.36 7.96 21.00
C ALA A 436 -11.16 7.08 20.62
N ILE A 437 -11.20 6.50 19.41
CA ILE A 437 -10.11 5.69 18.85
C ILE A 437 -8.81 6.50 18.80
N THR A 438 -8.85 7.67 18.16
CA THR A 438 -7.66 8.51 17.96
C THR A 438 -7.12 9.04 19.28
N SER A 439 -7.97 9.52 20.19
CA SER A 439 -7.56 10.07 21.48
C SER A 439 -6.75 9.06 22.30
N LYS A 440 -7.23 7.82 22.38
CA LYS A 440 -6.56 6.77 23.15
C LYS A 440 -5.21 6.39 22.54
N TRP A 441 -5.13 6.37 21.21
CA TRP A 441 -3.86 6.14 20.52
C TRP A 441 -2.88 7.31 20.71
N VAL A 442 -3.36 8.56 20.64
CA VAL A 442 -2.56 9.78 20.85
C VAL A 442 -1.95 9.79 22.26
N ASP A 443 -2.75 9.46 23.28
CA ASP A 443 -2.26 9.33 24.66
C ASP A 443 -1.15 8.29 24.78
N TRP A 444 -1.33 7.12 24.15
CA TRP A 444 -0.32 6.07 24.13
C TRP A 444 0.94 6.49 23.38
N ALA A 445 0.82 6.97 22.15
CA ALA A 445 1.94 7.36 21.29
C ALA A 445 2.80 8.43 21.97
N MET A 446 2.18 9.48 22.53
CA MET A 446 2.90 10.52 23.26
C MET A 446 3.57 10.02 24.56
N SER A 447 3.11 8.91 25.13
CA SER A 447 3.75 8.31 26.31
C SER A 447 4.99 7.49 26.00
N VAL A 448 5.13 7.03 24.75
CA VAL A 448 6.26 6.19 24.31
C VAL A 448 7.23 6.92 23.40
N ILE A 449 6.87 8.10 22.88
CA ILE A 449 7.79 8.97 22.14
C ILE A 449 8.64 9.78 23.12
N THR A 450 9.94 9.87 22.83
CA THR A 450 10.89 10.64 23.63
C THR A 450 11.63 11.63 22.75
N PHE A 451 12.15 12.69 23.37
CA PHE A 451 13.00 13.68 22.73
C PHE A 451 14.25 13.87 23.58
N ASP A 452 15.41 13.99 22.93
CA ASP A 452 16.67 14.29 23.62
C ASP A 452 16.79 15.80 23.94
N GLU A 453 17.90 16.20 24.57
CA GLU A 453 18.16 17.59 24.94
C GLU A 453 18.31 18.54 23.74
N ASN A 454 18.65 18.00 22.56
CA ASN A 454 18.78 18.74 21.30
C ASN A 454 17.47 18.76 20.50
N GLY A 455 16.42 18.09 21.00
CA GLY A 455 15.14 17.98 20.33
C GLY A 455 15.08 16.94 19.22
N ASP A 456 16.06 16.03 19.12
CA ASP A 456 15.93 14.86 18.27
C ASP A 456 14.97 13.85 18.90
N TYR A 457 14.23 13.12 18.08
CA TYR A 457 13.16 12.24 18.52
C TYR A 457 13.60 10.78 18.60
N THR A 458 12.87 9.99 19.37
CA THR A 458 12.97 8.53 19.34
C THR A 458 11.58 7.98 19.56
N LEU A 459 11.13 7.11 18.65
CA LEU A 459 9.80 6.51 18.67
C LEU A 459 9.87 4.97 18.52
N PRO A 460 8.79 4.24 18.83
CA PRO A 460 8.77 2.80 18.60
C PRO A 460 9.05 2.45 17.13
N PHE A 461 9.82 1.39 16.91
CA PHE A 461 10.10 0.85 15.57
C PHE A 461 9.42 -0.50 15.37
N ASN A 462 9.74 -1.48 16.22
CA ASN A 462 8.99 -2.72 16.31
C ASN A 462 8.16 -2.74 17.59
N ILE A 463 6.95 -3.28 17.48
CA ILE A 463 6.06 -3.60 18.58
C ILE A 463 5.87 -5.12 18.64
N LYS A 464 5.26 -5.63 19.69
CA LYS A 464 4.72 -7.00 19.71
C LYS A 464 3.42 -7.00 20.49
N TRP A 465 2.55 -7.96 20.20
CA TRP A 465 1.30 -8.14 20.94
C TRP A 465 1.13 -9.56 21.47
N GLU A 466 0.48 -9.65 22.62
CA GLU A 466 0.16 -10.90 23.30
C GLU A 466 -1.32 -10.90 23.72
N GLY A 467 -1.95 -12.08 23.68
CA GLY A 467 -3.38 -12.25 23.97
C GLY A 467 -4.29 -12.03 22.76
N LEU A 468 -5.60 -12.13 23.01
CA LEU A 468 -6.66 -11.93 22.01
C LEU A 468 -7.45 -10.65 22.31
N PRO A 469 -7.92 -9.93 21.27
CA PRO A 469 -8.87 -8.84 21.44
C PRO A 469 -10.11 -9.25 22.27
N PRO A 470 -10.67 -8.35 23.10
CA PRO A 470 -10.22 -6.98 23.36
C PRO A 470 -9.13 -6.88 24.44
N ASN A 471 -8.71 -8.01 25.01
CA ASN A 471 -7.79 -8.07 26.16
C ASN A 471 -6.31 -8.18 25.75
N ALA A 472 -6.00 -8.04 24.46
CA ALA A 472 -4.62 -8.07 23.98
C ALA A 472 -3.83 -6.87 24.51
N THR A 473 -2.52 -7.06 24.64
CA THR A 473 -1.58 -6.03 25.09
C THR A 473 -0.50 -5.82 24.05
N VAL A 474 0.06 -4.61 23.99
CA VAL A 474 1.16 -4.24 23.10
C VAL A 474 2.37 -3.81 23.92
N SER A 475 3.55 -4.24 23.49
CA SER A 475 4.82 -3.75 24.03
C SER A 475 5.75 -3.31 22.90
N VAL A 476 6.53 -2.27 23.16
CA VAL A 476 7.55 -1.79 22.24
C VAL A 476 8.79 -2.68 22.39
N THR A 477 9.27 -3.24 21.30
CA THR A 477 10.44 -4.16 21.30
C THR A 477 11.71 -3.50 20.79
N SER A 478 11.60 -2.39 20.05
CA SER A 478 12.73 -1.57 19.64
C SER A 478 12.28 -0.15 19.32
N TYR A 479 13.24 0.77 19.35
CA TYR A 479 13.06 2.19 19.06
C TYR A 479 13.99 2.63 17.93
N ALA A 480 13.59 3.64 17.16
CA ALA A 480 14.40 4.21 16.08
C ALA A 480 14.00 5.67 15.76
N GLN A 481 14.83 6.35 14.98
CA GLN A 481 14.53 7.65 14.33
C GLN A 481 13.79 7.48 12.98
N SER A 482 12.78 6.61 12.89
CA SER A 482 12.07 6.34 11.62
C SER A 482 11.35 7.61 11.10
N ILE A 483 11.82 8.14 9.95
CA ILE A 483 11.30 9.38 9.33
C ILE A 483 9.83 9.19 8.92
N GLY A 484 9.51 8.11 8.22
CA GLY A 484 8.14 7.85 7.79
C GLY A 484 7.16 7.72 8.97
N SER A 485 7.54 6.97 10.00
CA SER A 485 6.69 6.79 11.18
C SER A 485 6.52 8.08 11.99
N ALA A 486 7.58 8.88 12.12
CA ALA A 486 7.52 10.19 12.77
C ALA A 486 6.65 11.19 11.99
N SER A 487 6.75 11.20 10.66
CA SER A 487 5.97 12.07 9.77
C SER A 487 4.47 11.77 9.85
N ALA A 488 4.08 10.50 9.71
CA ALA A 488 2.68 10.08 9.84
C ALA A 488 2.13 10.29 11.27
N THR A 489 2.96 10.10 12.29
CA THR A 489 2.58 10.43 13.69
C THR A 489 2.36 11.93 13.85
N ALA A 490 3.24 12.77 13.30
CA ALA A 490 3.09 14.23 13.34
C ALA A 490 1.80 14.68 12.63
N ARG A 491 1.42 14.06 11.50
CA ARG A 491 0.12 14.33 10.86
C ARG A 491 -1.06 13.89 11.71
N THR A 492 -1.00 12.69 12.29
CA THR A 492 -2.02 12.19 13.23
C THR A 492 -2.26 13.21 14.34
N LEU A 493 -1.18 13.64 15.00
CA LEU A 493 -1.23 14.61 16.09
C LEU A 493 -1.71 15.99 15.63
N SER A 494 -1.33 16.43 14.43
CA SER A 494 -1.77 17.72 13.87
C SER A 494 -3.27 17.74 13.59
N TYR A 495 -3.81 16.73 12.90
CA TYR A 495 -5.25 16.62 12.64
C TYR A 495 -6.04 16.43 13.94
N TYR A 496 -5.54 15.60 14.87
CA TYR A 496 -6.17 15.43 16.18
C TYR A 496 -6.21 16.75 16.95
N ALA A 497 -5.10 17.50 17.02
CA ALA A 497 -5.02 18.78 17.71
C ALA A 497 -5.93 19.84 17.07
N ALA A 498 -5.98 19.91 15.73
CA ALA A 498 -6.87 20.82 15.01
C ALA A 498 -8.36 20.51 15.29
N ALA A 499 -8.72 19.24 15.43
CA ALA A 499 -10.10 18.82 15.72
C ALA A 499 -10.50 18.96 17.19
N SER A 500 -9.57 18.72 18.12
CA SER A 500 -9.84 18.63 19.57
C SER A 500 -9.48 19.89 20.36
N GLY A 501 -8.57 20.72 19.84
CA GLY A 501 -7.94 21.82 20.57
C GLY A 501 -6.80 21.40 21.50
N ASP A 502 -6.30 20.16 21.40
CA ASP A 502 -5.20 19.67 22.24
C ASP A 502 -3.86 20.34 21.87
N SER A 503 -3.44 21.29 22.71
CA SER A 503 -2.20 22.04 22.52
C SER A 503 -0.94 21.19 22.71
N LYS A 504 -0.99 20.13 23.53
CA LYS A 504 0.14 19.24 23.75
C LYS A 504 0.38 18.36 22.53
N ALA A 505 -0.68 17.82 21.94
CA ALA A 505 -0.59 17.08 20.68
C ALA A 505 -0.01 17.95 19.56
N LYS A 506 -0.46 19.22 19.45
CA LYS A 506 0.13 20.19 18.52
C LYS A 506 1.63 20.40 18.76
N GLU A 507 2.05 20.60 20.01
CA GLU A 507 3.45 20.81 20.37
C GLU A 507 4.33 19.59 20.02
N VAL A 508 3.84 18.38 20.32
CA VAL A 508 4.58 17.14 20.00
C VAL A 508 4.67 16.93 18.49
N ALA A 509 3.60 17.22 17.73
CA ALA A 509 3.65 17.19 16.26
C ALA A 509 4.74 18.12 15.73
N LYS A 510 4.77 19.36 16.24
CA LYS A 510 5.77 20.36 15.89
C LYS A 510 7.19 19.87 16.19
N LYS A 511 7.41 19.30 17.38
CA LYS A 511 8.73 18.77 17.80
C LYS A 511 9.20 17.62 16.91
N LEU A 512 8.31 16.73 16.48
CA LEU A 512 8.68 15.67 15.52
C LEU A 512 9.14 16.26 14.19
N LEU A 513 8.40 17.22 13.63
CA LEU A 513 8.75 17.86 12.35
C LEU A 513 10.07 18.64 12.45
N ASP A 514 10.22 19.45 13.50
CA ASP A 514 11.47 20.18 13.75
C ASP A 514 12.64 19.22 14.00
N GLY A 515 12.42 18.10 14.70
CA GLY A 515 13.43 17.07 14.93
C GLY A 515 13.93 16.43 13.64
N ILE A 516 13.01 16.03 12.76
CA ILE A 516 13.36 15.55 11.40
C ILE A 516 14.17 16.60 10.65
N TRP A 517 13.67 17.83 10.61
CA TRP A 517 14.27 18.91 9.82
C TRP A 517 15.66 19.33 10.31
N ASN A 518 15.87 19.39 11.63
CA ASN A 518 17.10 19.92 12.20
C ASN A 518 18.22 18.88 12.25
N HIS A 519 17.89 17.59 12.37
CA HIS A 519 18.88 16.54 12.63
C HIS A 519 19.11 15.58 11.46
N HIS A 520 18.13 15.40 10.56
CA HIS A 520 18.18 14.33 9.56
C HIS A 520 18.20 14.82 8.11
N ARG A 521 18.54 16.09 7.85
CA ARG A 521 18.63 16.62 6.48
C ARG A 521 19.87 16.13 5.75
N THR A 522 19.68 15.80 4.48
CA THR A 522 20.72 15.42 3.51
C THR A 522 20.64 16.31 2.27
N GLU A 523 21.57 16.12 1.34
CA GLU A 523 21.52 16.77 0.02
C GLU A 523 20.29 16.33 -0.78
N LYS A 524 19.89 15.05 -0.65
CA LYS A 524 18.76 14.48 -1.38
C LYS A 524 17.41 14.67 -0.70
N GLY A 525 17.36 15.05 0.58
CA GLY A 525 16.11 15.17 1.32
C GLY A 525 16.34 15.11 2.83
N VAL A 526 15.71 14.13 3.45
CA VAL A 526 15.95 13.68 4.81
C VAL A 526 16.29 12.19 4.81
N GLY A 527 17.19 11.73 5.67
CA GLY A 527 17.64 10.35 5.67
C GLY A 527 18.56 10.04 6.84
N PHE A 528 18.76 8.76 7.09
CA PHE A 528 19.67 8.24 8.09
C PHE A 528 20.59 7.19 7.48
N GLU A 529 21.78 7.02 8.07
CA GLU A 529 22.63 5.89 7.75
C GLU A 529 22.03 4.61 8.36
N GLU A 530 21.55 3.71 7.52
CA GLU A 530 20.99 2.43 7.95
C GLU A 530 22.06 1.34 7.90
N THR A 531 22.09 0.49 8.93
CA THR A 531 22.90 -0.72 8.92
C THR A 531 22.15 -1.88 8.28
N PHE A 532 22.67 -2.41 7.18
CA PHE A 532 22.05 -3.52 6.47
C PHE A 532 22.61 -4.88 6.91
N SER A 533 22.51 -5.17 8.21
CA SER A 533 23.04 -6.42 8.78
C SER A 533 22.46 -7.68 8.12
N GLN A 534 21.20 -7.61 7.68
CA GLN A 534 20.48 -8.66 6.97
C GLN A 534 21.05 -8.97 5.59
N TYR A 535 21.96 -8.16 5.04
CA TYR A 535 22.58 -8.42 3.73
C TYR A 535 23.51 -9.65 3.73
N THR A 536 23.78 -10.27 4.89
CA THR A 536 24.31 -11.64 4.91
C THR A 536 23.40 -12.63 4.15
N ASN A 537 22.12 -12.30 3.99
CA ASN A 537 21.13 -13.10 3.27
C ASN A 537 21.26 -13.02 1.74
N PHE A 538 22.21 -12.27 1.17
CA PHE A 538 22.49 -12.37 -0.28
C PHE A 538 22.89 -13.81 -0.69
N ASN A 539 23.43 -14.59 0.25
CA ASN A 539 23.75 -16.01 0.05
C ASN A 539 22.62 -16.96 0.51
N GLN A 540 21.47 -16.43 0.93
CA GLN A 540 20.31 -17.22 1.34
C GLN A 540 19.80 -18.06 0.16
N LYS A 541 19.54 -19.34 0.40
CA LYS A 541 18.95 -20.24 -0.60
C LYS A 541 17.52 -19.81 -0.92
N LEU A 542 17.17 -19.89 -2.20
CA LEU A 542 15.81 -19.64 -2.67
C LEU A 542 14.85 -20.75 -2.24
N TYR A 543 13.58 -20.39 -2.11
CA TYR A 543 12.48 -21.34 -2.01
C TYR A 543 11.98 -21.65 -3.42
N ILE A 544 12.12 -22.91 -3.84
CA ILE A 544 11.58 -23.40 -5.12
C ILE A 544 10.29 -24.18 -4.82
N PRO A 545 9.10 -23.71 -5.25
CA PRO A 545 7.82 -24.32 -4.89
C PRO A 545 7.64 -25.78 -5.35
N LEU A 546 8.34 -26.18 -6.41
CA LEU A 546 8.25 -27.51 -6.99
C LEU A 546 9.63 -28.18 -7.01
N ALA A 547 9.74 -29.32 -6.34
CA ALA A 547 10.98 -30.10 -6.29
C ALA A 547 11.44 -30.50 -7.71
N GLY A 548 12.74 -30.32 -8.00
CA GLY A 548 13.33 -30.62 -9.30
C GLY A 548 13.02 -29.59 -10.41
N TRP A 549 12.25 -28.54 -10.11
CA TRP A 549 12.02 -27.46 -11.07
C TRP A 549 13.33 -26.68 -11.32
N SER A 550 13.59 -26.36 -12.59
CA SER A 550 14.74 -25.55 -13.01
C SER A 550 14.33 -24.64 -14.15
N GLY A 551 14.59 -23.34 -14.01
CA GLY A 551 14.31 -22.32 -15.02
C GLY A 551 15.47 -21.38 -15.26
N ILE A 552 15.32 -20.48 -16.23
CA ILE A 552 16.36 -19.50 -16.62
C ILE A 552 15.74 -18.11 -16.71
N TYR A 553 16.38 -17.11 -16.08
CA TYR A 553 15.99 -15.70 -16.20
C TYR A 553 16.44 -15.09 -17.55
N PRO A 554 15.86 -13.94 -17.95
CA PRO A 554 16.23 -13.24 -19.18
C PRO A 554 17.72 -12.93 -19.32
N ASN A 555 18.42 -12.67 -18.22
CA ASN A 555 19.86 -12.43 -18.19
C ASN A 555 20.73 -13.70 -18.24
N GLY A 556 20.11 -14.89 -18.25
CA GLY A 556 20.76 -16.20 -18.28
C GLY A 556 21.04 -16.81 -16.90
N ASP A 557 20.66 -16.16 -15.81
CA ASP A 557 20.83 -16.74 -14.47
C ASP A 557 19.94 -17.99 -14.31
N VAL A 558 20.52 -19.06 -13.78
CA VAL A 558 19.81 -20.33 -13.57
C VAL A 558 19.12 -20.34 -12.20
N ILE A 559 17.87 -20.75 -12.20
CA ILE A 559 17.03 -20.88 -11.00
C ILE A 559 16.76 -22.36 -10.74
N ASN A 560 17.25 -22.90 -9.63
CA ASN A 560 16.98 -24.26 -9.17
C ASN A 560 17.16 -24.37 -7.63
N GLU A 561 17.07 -25.58 -7.08
CA GLU A 561 17.19 -25.86 -5.64
C GLU A 561 18.52 -25.45 -4.97
N ASN A 562 19.56 -25.17 -5.76
CA ASN A 562 20.86 -24.71 -5.28
C ASN A 562 21.07 -23.20 -5.44
N SER A 563 20.13 -22.50 -6.09
CA SER A 563 20.22 -21.07 -6.31
C SER A 563 20.07 -20.28 -5.00
N THR A 564 20.76 -19.15 -4.93
CA THR A 564 20.68 -18.18 -3.84
C THR A 564 20.06 -16.87 -4.31
N PHE A 565 19.72 -15.98 -3.37
CA PHE A 565 19.23 -14.63 -3.68
C PHE A 565 20.12 -13.91 -4.70
N LEU A 566 21.45 -13.90 -4.46
CA LEU A 566 22.43 -13.28 -5.36
C LEU A 566 22.61 -14.05 -6.67
N SER A 567 22.49 -15.38 -6.69
CA SER A 567 22.81 -16.16 -7.90
C SER A 567 21.80 -15.95 -9.02
N VAL A 568 20.56 -15.56 -8.69
CA VAL A 568 19.51 -15.22 -9.66
C VAL A 568 19.36 -13.72 -9.90
N ARG A 569 20.20 -12.92 -9.24
CA ARG A 569 20.28 -11.47 -9.39
C ARG A 569 21.74 -11.08 -9.62
N SER A 570 22.41 -11.79 -10.54
CA SER A 570 23.85 -11.64 -10.75
C SER A 570 24.24 -10.22 -11.18
N TRP A 571 23.29 -9.46 -11.72
CA TRP A 571 23.41 -8.05 -12.05
C TRP A 571 23.71 -7.16 -10.83
N PHE A 572 23.40 -7.56 -9.59
CA PHE A 572 23.83 -6.83 -8.40
C PHE A 572 25.34 -6.62 -8.35
N LYS A 573 26.13 -7.56 -8.88
CA LYS A 573 27.60 -7.45 -8.91
C LYS A 573 28.11 -6.31 -9.80
N LYS A 574 27.23 -5.70 -10.60
CA LYS A 574 27.51 -4.54 -11.46
C LYS A 574 27.04 -3.22 -10.83
N ASP A 575 26.33 -3.28 -9.71
CA ASP A 575 25.89 -2.09 -9.00
C ASP A 575 27.10 -1.28 -8.49
N PRO A 576 27.13 0.06 -8.65
CA PRO A 576 28.22 0.89 -8.17
C PRO A 576 28.56 0.71 -6.69
N ASP A 577 27.54 0.42 -5.86
CA ASP A 577 27.68 0.25 -4.42
C ASP A 577 27.94 -1.23 -4.03
N TRP A 578 27.97 -2.15 -4.99
CA TRP A 578 28.26 -3.57 -4.75
C TRP A 578 29.56 -3.83 -3.99
N PRO A 579 30.68 -3.12 -4.25
CA PRO A 579 31.92 -3.33 -3.49
C PRO A 579 31.74 -3.18 -1.98
N ILE A 580 30.80 -2.33 -1.54
CA ILE A 580 30.48 -2.13 -0.12
C ILE A 580 29.82 -3.39 0.44
N ILE A 581 28.88 -3.98 -0.29
CA ILE A 581 28.18 -5.22 0.10
C ILE A 581 29.14 -6.41 0.07
N GLN A 582 29.95 -6.53 -0.98
CA GLN A 582 30.94 -7.61 -1.11
C GLN A 582 31.91 -7.61 0.06
N ASN A 583 32.41 -6.44 0.48
CA ASN A 583 33.29 -6.35 1.64
C ASN A 583 32.63 -6.84 2.93
N TYR A 584 31.34 -6.54 3.15
CA TYR A 584 30.60 -7.07 4.31
C TYR A 584 30.44 -8.59 4.22
N LEU A 585 30.10 -9.12 3.04
CA LEU A 585 29.96 -10.57 2.82
C LEU A 585 31.28 -11.32 3.01
N ASP A 586 32.42 -10.67 2.75
CA ASP A 586 33.76 -11.23 2.94
C ASP A 586 34.27 -11.13 4.40
N GLY A 587 33.39 -10.73 5.34
CA GLY A 587 33.69 -10.65 6.77
C GLY A 587 34.14 -9.26 7.26
N GLY A 588 33.97 -8.23 6.43
CA GLY A 588 34.16 -6.83 6.80
C GLY A 588 33.10 -6.31 7.77
N ALA A 589 33.23 -5.03 8.16
CA ALA A 589 32.26 -4.37 9.03
C ALA A 589 30.88 -4.23 8.35
N VAL A 590 29.81 -4.19 9.15
CA VAL A 590 28.45 -3.99 8.65
C VAL A 590 28.35 -2.69 7.85
N THR A 591 27.76 -2.81 6.67
CA THR A 591 27.57 -1.70 5.73
C THR A 591 26.56 -0.70 6.26
N LYS A 592 26.86 0.58 6.05
CA LYS A 592 25.93 1.69 6.20
C LYS A 592 25.61 2.30 4.84
N ILE A 593 24.32 2.49 4.56
CA ILE A 593 23.86 3.21 3.36
C ILE A 593 22.89 4.29 3.83
N SER A 594 23.06 5.51 3.33
CA SER A 594 22.05 6.56 3.52
C SER A 594 20.92 6.32 2.54
N VAL A 595 19.76 5.93 3.05
CA VAL A 595 18.61 5.58 2.20
C VAL A 595 17.59 6.71 2.16
N HIS A 596 17.07 6.97 0.97
CA HIS A 596 16.02 7.95 0.71
C HIS A 596 14.85 7.27 0.00
N ARG A 597 13.96 6.67 0.79
CA ARG A 597 12.70 6.09 0.29
C ARG A 597 11.80 7.19 -0.21
N PHE A 598 11.26 7.04 -1.41
CA PHE A 598 10.36 8.03 -2.00
C PHE A 598 9.18 8.34 -1.10
N TRP A 599 8.56 7.29 -0.56
CA TRP A 599 7.40 7.43 0.32
C TRP A 599 7.75 8.20 1.60
N GLU A 600 8.91 7.96 2.23
CA GLU A 600 9.31 8.71 3.45
C GLU A 600 9.52 10.20 3.15
N GLN A 601 10.15 10.52 2.01
CA GLN A 601 10.34 11.91 1.61
C GLN A 601 9.02 12.62 1.33
N ALA A 602 8.12 11.95 0.61
CA ALA A 602 6.80 12.47 0.30
C ALA A 602 5.97 12.64 1.58
N ASP A 603 5.97 11.63 2.46
CA ASP A 603 5.23 11.62 3.73
C ASP A 603 5.69 12.76 4.66
N PHE A 604 7.00 13.01 4.73
CA PHE A 604 7.55 14.14 5.48
C PHE A 604 7.12 15.49 4.89
N ALA A 605 7.22 15.67 3.57
CA ALA A 605 6.76 16.88 2.89
C ALA A 605 5.26 17.12 3.17
N ILE A 606 4.43 16.10 2.98
CA ILE A 606 2.99 16.16 3.26
C ILE A 606 2.74 16.55 4.72
N ALA A 607 3.56 16.07 5.67
CA ALA A 607 3.41 16.41 7.08
C ALA A 607 3.74 17.89 7.39
N LEU A 608 4.80 18.43 6.79
CA LEU A 608 5.14 19.86 6.89
C LEU A 608 3.99 20.74 6.38
N ALA A 609 3.53 20.48 5.16
CA ALA A 609 2.42 21.22 4.56
C ALA A 609 1.11 21.06 5.36
N THR A 610 0.85 19.87 5.89
CA THR A 610 -0.33 19.61 6.74
C THR A 610 -0.31 20.50 7.98
N TYR A 611 0.84 20.58 8.67
CA TYR A 611 0.98 21.41 9.86
C TYR A 611 0.81 22.90 9.52
N ASP A 612 1.40 23.36 8.41
CA ASP A 612 1.21 24.71 7.87
C ASP A 612 -0.27 25.04 7.61
N MET A 613 -0.97 24.19 6.86
CA MET A 613 -2.38 24.42 6.50
C MET A 613 -3.32 24.42 7.71
N LEU A 614 -3.03 23.61 8.74
CA LEU A 614 -3.88 23.51 9.93
C LEU A 614 -3.64 24.64 10.94
N PHE A 615 -2.42 25.18 11.00
CA PHE A 615 -2.03 26.12 12.08
C PHE A 615 -1.46 27.45 11.59
N ASN A 616 -1.21 27.61 10.30
CA ASN A 616 -0.65 28.80 9.65
C ASN A 616 0.68 29.22 10.31
N GLU A 617 1.63 28.29 10.39
CA GLU A 617 2.92 28.43 11.10
C GLU A 617 4.14 28.27 10.24
#